data_AF-A0A2E6ZW92-F1
#
_entry.id   AF-A0A2E6ZW92-F1
#
_cell.length_a   1.000
_cell.length_b   1.000
_cell.length_c   1.000
_cell.angle_alpha   90.00
_cell.angle_beta   90.00
_cell.angle_gamma   90.00
#
_symmetry.space_group_name_H-M   'P 1'
#
loop_
_entity.id
_entity.type
_entity.pdbx_description
1 polymer ?
#
loop_
_entity_poly.entity_id
_entity_poly.type
_entity_poly.pdbx_seq_one_letter_code
_entity_poly.pdbx_strand_id
1 'polypeptide(L)' 'MTVDEWLSAAETDAQRRRLEDLTPLLRALAKATATLRAAEWNQRAAGVHEDPPSRAGSQ' A
#
# COMPACT_ATOMS: atom_id res chain seq x y z
N MET A 1 -11.03 1.35 -0.75
CA MET A 1 -10.47 1.15 -2.09
C MET A 1 -9.06 0.60 -1.96
N THR A 2 -8.82 -0.63 -2.38
CA THR A 2 -7.51 -1.27 -2.39
C THR A 2 -6.67 -0.81 -3.59
N VAL A 3 -5.38 -1.14 -3.61
CA VAL A 3 -4.51 -0.84 -4.77
C VAL A 3 -4.98 -1.62 -6.00
N ASP A 4 -5.48 -2.85 -5.82
CA ASP A 4 -5.97 -3.70 -6.91
C ASP A 4 -7.30 -3.19 -7.49
N GLU A 5 -8.22 -2.76 -6.63
CA GLU A 5 -9.48 -2.12 -7.06
C GLU A 5 -9.22 -0.87 -7.89
N TRP A 6 -8.24 -0.05 -7.47
CA TRP A 6 -7.81 1.12 -8.22
C TRP A 6 -7.16 0.75 -9.56
N LEU A 7 -6.25 -0.22 -9.58
CA LEU A 7 -5.54 -0.63 -10.81
C LEU A 7 -6.53 -1.15 -11.85
N SER A 8 -7.49 -1.98 -11.45
CA SER A 8 -8.53 -2.51 -12.34
C SER A 8 -9.37 -1.40 -12.98
N ALA A 9 -9.78 -0.40 -12.19
CA ALA A 9 -10.51 0.76 -12.69
C ALA A 9 -9.67 1.60 -13.67
N ALA A 10 -8.38 1.78 -13.36
CA ALA A 10 -7.45 2.55 -14.20
C ALA A 10 -7.13 1.85 -15.53
N GLU A 11 -6.89 0.54 -15.53
CA GLU A 11 -6.69 -0.25 -16.76
C GLU A 11 -7.94 -0.21 -17.64
N THR A 12 -9.13 -0.31 -17.04
CA THR A 12 -10.41 -0.21 -17.77
C THR A 12 -10.61 1.17 -18.40
N ASP A 13 -10.21 2.24 -17.72
CA ASP A 13 -10.25 3.60 -18.27
C ASP A 13 -9.23 3.79 -19.41
N ALA A 14 -8.00 3.28 -19.24
CA ALA A 14 -6.98 3.30 -20.28
C ALA A 14 -7.43 2.58 -21.55
N GLN A 15 -8.05 1.41 -21.42
CA GLN A 15 -8.61 0.67 -22.55
C GLN A 15 -9.75 1.44 -23.22
N ARG A 16 -10.69 2.01 -22.45
CA ARG A 16 -11.79 2.82 -22.99
C ARG A 16 -11.30 4.05 -23.76
N ARG A 17 -10.15 4.60 -23.38
CA ARG A 17 -9.52 5.76 -24.03
C ARG A 17 -8.53 5.38 -25.14
N ARG A 18 -8.31 4.09 -25.38
CA ARG A 18 -7.29 3.58 -26.32
C ARG A 18 -5.87 4.06 -25.98
N LEU A 19 -5.55 4.06 -24.69
CA LEU A 19 -4.23 4.38 -24.13
C LEU A 19 -3.56 3.12 -23.58
N GLU A 20 -3.45 2.08 -24.39
CA GLU A 20 -2.98 0.75 -23.97
C GLU A 20 -1.51 0.77 -23.47
N ASP A 21 -0.70 1.67 -24.02
CA ASP A 21 0.68 1.91 -23.59
C ASP A 21 0.79 2.41 -22.13
N LEU A 22 -0.32 2.87 -21.54
CA LEU A 22 -0.37 3.30 -20.15
C LEU A 22 -0.45 2.11 -19.17
N THR A 23 -0.95 0.95 -19.63
CA THR A 23 -1.15 -0.25 -18.79
C THR A 23 0.12 -0.71 -18.07
N PRO A 24 1.30 -0.82 -18.73
CA PRO A 24 2.55 -1.17 -18.05
C PRO A 24 2.95 -0.17 -16.96
N LEU A 25 2.71 1.14 -17.19
CA LEU A 25 3.03 2.20 -16.23
C LEU A 25 2.10 2.15 -15.01
N LEU A 26 0.81 1.90 -15.21
CA LEU A 26 -0.16 1.72 -14.13
C LEU A 26 0.19 0.53 -13.24
N ARG A 27 0.60 -0.59 -13.85
CA ARG A 27 1.07 -1.78 -13.11
C ARG A 27 2.33 -1.50 -12.30
N ALA A 28 3.29 -0.79 -12.88
CA ALA A 28 4.51 -0.40 -12.16
C ALA A 28 4.19 0.49 -10.95
N LEU A 29 3.27 1.45 -11.12
CA LEU A 29 2.82 2.33 -10.04
C LEU A 29 2.07 1.55 -8.95
N ALA A 30 1.17 0.63 -9.32
CA ALA A 30 0.47 -0.23 -8.37
C ALA A 30 1.47 -1.03 -7.52
N LYS A 31 2.46 -1.65 -8.18
CA LYS A 31 3.52 -2.41 -7.50
C LYS A 31 4.31 -1.54 -6.53
N ALA A 32 4.79 -0.38 -6.98
CA ALA A 32 5.55 0.54 -6.13
C ALA A 32 4.70 0.99 -4.92
N THR A 33 3.43 1.29 -5.14
CA THR A 33 2.49 1.70 -4.08
C THR A 33 2.24 0.58 -3.07
N ALA A 34 2.06 -0.66 -3.55
CA ALA A 34 1.88 -1.83 -2.69
C ALA A 34 3.14 -2.06 -1.82
N THR A 35 4.33 -2.00 -2.41
CA THR A 35 5.61 -2.11 -1.68
C THR A 35 5.76 -1.00 -0.64
N LEU A 36 5.48 0.25 -1.02
CA LEU A 36 5.58 1.38 -0.11
C LEU A 36 4.61 1.27 1.06
N ARG A 37 3.38 0.78 0.84
CA ARG A 37 2.38 0.58 1.91
C ARG A 37 2.74 -0.60 2.82
N ALA A 38 3.28 -1.67 2.26
CA ALA A 38 3.70 -2.85 3.02
C ALA A 38 5.01 -2.64 3.81
N ALA A 39 5.73 -1.54 3.57
CA ALA A 39 6.98 -1.25 4.26
C ALA A 39 6.80 -1.20 5.79
N GLU A 40 7.70 -1.85 6.52
CA GLU A 40 7.61 -2.03 7.98
C GLU A 40 7.54 -0.70 8.75
N TRP A 41 8.14 0.37 8.22
CA TRP A 41 8.07 1.69 8.84
C TRP A 41 6.62 2.21 8.96
N ASN A 42 5.70 1.78 8.09
CA ASN A 42 4.31 2.19 8.17
C ASN A 42 3.57 1.48 9.31
N GLN A 43 3.99 0.28 9.69
CA GLN A 43 3.41 -0.43 10.83
C GLN A 43 3.74 0.29 12.15
N ARG A 44 4.97 0.84 12.23
CA ARG A 44 5.40 1.70 13.36
C ARG A 44 4.64 3.03 13.38
N ALA A 45 4.38 3.63 12.22
CA ALA A 45 3.60 4.86 12.11
C ALA A 45 2.09 4.66 12.39
N ALA A 46 1.56 3.45 12.18
CA ALA A 46 0.17 3.10 12.45
C ALA A 46 -0.15 2.92 13.95
N GLY A 47 0.80 3.16 14.85
CA GLY A 47 0.53 3.24 16.28
C GLY A 47 0.28 1.89 16.96
N VAL A 48 0.84 0.79 16.44
CA VAL A 48 1.12 -0.36 17.30
C VAL A 48 2.34 -0.01 18.14
N HIS A 49 2.15 0.95 19.04
CA HIS A 49 2.98 1.04 20.23
C HIS A 49 2.64 -0.21 21.04
N GLU A 50 3.45 -1.26 20.92
CA GLU A 50 3.52 -2.23 22.00
C GLU A 50 3.92 -1.44 23.23
N ASP A 51 2.97 -1.28 24.17
CA ASP A 51 3.27 -0.72 25.47
C ASP A 51 4.47 -1.50 26.03
N PRO A 52 5.57 -0.83 26.41
CA PRO A 52 6.69 -1.52 27.02
C PRO A 52 6.15 -2.30 28.22
N PRO A 53 6.59 -3.56 28.45
CA PRO A 53 6.06 -4.36 29.54
C PRO A 53 6.24 -3.54 30.81
N SER A 54 5.10 -3.23 31.45
CA SER A 54 5.09 -2.51 32.71
C SER A 54 6.06 -3.22 33.63
N ARG A 55 7.16 -2.55 33.98
CA ARG A 55 8.06 -2.97 35.05
C ARG A 55 7.28 -2.92 36.36
N ALA A 56 6.41 -3.89 36.57
CA ALA A 56 5.77 -4.13 37.84
C ALA A 56 6.79 -4.83 38.73
N GLY A 57 7.45 -4.02 39.57
CA GLY A 57 7.79 -4.40 40.93
C GLY A 57 8.92 -5.41 41.11
N SER A 58 10.11 -4.89 41.37
CA SER A 58 11.06 -5.51 42.29
C SER A 58 10.47 -5.53 43.71
N GLN A 59 10.47 -6.71 44.36
CA GLN A 59 10.91 -6.97 45.74
C GLN A 59 10.52 -8.38 46.19
#